data_AF-W4N9B9-F1
#
_entry.id   AF-W4N9B9-F1
#
_cell.length_a   1.000
_cell.length_b   1.000
_cell.length_c   1.000
_cell.angle_alpha   90.00
_cell.angle_beta   90.00
_cell.angle_gamma   90.00
#
_symmetry.space_group_name_H-M   'P 1'
#
loop_
_entity.id
_entity.type
_entity.pdbx_description
1 polymer ?
#
loop_
_entity_poly.entity_id
_entity_poly.type
_entity_poly.pdbx_seq_one_letter_code
_entity_poly.pdbx_strand_id
1 'polypeptide(L)'
;MAEKIRAEEGALDKGSIAVENARLGIDNRIKNIDSKIAELSSFWSGDAANSFNMLMTNWQEKATALNRILNDLRDSLTGTAKDQAANEEESQSRTLKLDALLR
;
A
#
# COMPACT_ATOMS: atom_id res chain seq x y z
N MET A 1 26.16 -10.46 -9.65
CA MET A 1 24.88 -10.09 -10.31
C MET A 1 23.70 -10.80 -9.65
N ALA A 2 23.67 -12.13 -9.59
CA ALA A 2 22.61 -12.91 -8.94
C ALA A 2 22.38 -12.59 -7.44
N GLU A 3 23.42 -12.26 -6.67
CA GLU A 3 23.25 -11.85 -5.26
C GLU A 3 22.59 -10.48 -5.10
N LYS A 4 22.85 -9.54 -6.00
CA LYS A 4 22.24 -8.20 -5.97
C LYS A 4 20.75 -8.29 -6.29
N ILE A 5 20.40 -9.13 -7.25
CA ILE A 5 19.02 -9.38 -7.68
C ILE A 5 18.21 -10.02 -6.54
N ARG A 6 18.71 -11.10 -5.93
CA ARG A 6 18.06 -11.73 -4.75
C ARG A 6 17.91 -10.78 -3.55
N ALA A 7 18.86 -9.85 -3.37
CA ALA A 7 18.77 -8.84 -2.33
C ALA A 7 17.70 -7.78 -2.64
N GLU A 8 17.51 -7.41 -3.91
CA GLU A 8 16.46 -6.50 -4.37
C GLU A 8 15.06 -7.14 -4.24
N GLU A 9 14.89 -8.40 -4.64
CA GLU A 9 13.64 -9.16 -4.49
C GLU A 9 13.21 -9.27 -3.01
N GLY A 10 14.14 -9.64 -2.12
CA GLY A 10 13.89 -9.69 -0.69
C GLY A 10 13.63 -8.33 -0.05
N ALA A 11 14.08 -7.22 -0.67
CA ALA A 11 13.76 -5.87 -0.22
C ALA A 11 12.35 -5.45 -0.66
N LEU A 12 11.92 -5.84 -1.86
CA LEU A 12 10.57 -5.58 -2.36
C LEU A 12 9.51 -6.34 -1.56
N ASP A 13 9.74 -7.60 -1.24
CA ASP A 13 8.80 -8.40 -0.43
C ASP A 13 8.63 -7.79 0.98
N LYS A 14 9.75 -7.43 1.63
CA LYS A 14 9.73 -6.71 2.91
C LYS A 14 9.01 -5.37 2.81
N GLY A 15 9.22 -4.63 1.71
CA GLY A 15 8.54 -3.36 1.44
C GLY A 15 7.03 -3.54 1.28
N SER A 16 6.59 -4.55 0.53
CA SER A 16 5.19 -4.91 0.35
C SER A 16 4.51 -5.22 1.69
N ILE A 17 5.13 -6.05 2.52
CA ILE A 17 4.65 -6.38 3.87
C ILE A 17 4.54 -5.13 4.75
N ALA A 18 5.55 -4.26 4.73
CA ALA A 18 5.55 -3.02 5.50
C ALA A 18 4.41 -2.09 5.08
N VAL A 19 4.15 -1.97 3.77
CA VAL A 19 3.05 -1.16 3.23
C VAL A 19 1.70 -1.74 3.59
N GLU A 20 1.50 -3.06 3.50
CA GLU A 20 0.24 -3.68 3.89
C GLU A 20 -0.02 -3.52 5.39
N ASN A 21 1.00 -3.70 6.24
CA ASN A 21 0.89 -3.46 7.67
C ASN A 21 0.54 -1.99 7.99
N ALA A 22 1.18 -1.04 7.30
CA ALA A 22 0.85 0.38 7.45
C ALA A 22 -0.60 0.67 7.02
N ARG A 23 -1.05 0.07 5.92
CA ARG A 23 -2.43 0.19 5.42
C ARG A 23 -3.45 -0.32 6.44
N LEU A 24 -3.24 -1.52 6.96
CA LEU A 24 -4.10 -2.10 8.00
C LEU A 24 -4.11 -1.24 9.28
N GLY A 25 -2.95 -0.71 9.68
CA GLY A 25 -2.83 0.18 10.82
C GLY A 25 -3.60 1.50 10.63
N ILE A 26 -3.53 2.07 9.43
CA ILE A 26 -4.23 3.31 9.07
C ILE A 26 -5.74 3.08 9.00
N ASP A 27 -6.19 2.00 8.37
CA ASP A 27 -7.61 1.64 8.29
C ASP A 27 -8.24 1.47 9.68
N ASN A 28 -7.53 0.77 10.59
CA ASN A 28 -7.96 0.64 11.98
C ASN A 28 -8.04 1.99 12.72
N ARG A 29 -7.08 2.89 12.49
CA ARG A 29 -7.09 4.23 13.08
C ARG A 29 -8.25 5.08 12.55
N ILE A 30 -8.54 5.01 11.25
CA ILE A 30 -9.68 5.70 10.64
C ILE A 30 -10.98 5.21 11.28
N LYS A 31 -11.19 3.89 11.35
CA LYS A 31 -12.37 3.30 12.01
C LYS A 31 -12.50 3.70 13.48
N ASN A 32 -11.39 3.80 14.20
CA ASN A 32 -11.40 4.23 15.60
C ASN A 32 -11.85 5.69 15.73
N ILE A 33 -11.37 6.56 14.84
CA ILE A 33 -11.76 7.97 14.83
C ILE A 33 -13.22 8.11 14.44
N ASP A 34 -13.68 7.40 13.40
CA ASP A 34 -15.09 7.41 12.99
C ASP A 34 -16.02 6.95 14.13
N SER A 35 -15.62 5.93 14.89
CA SER A 35 -16.38 5.43 16.04
C SER A 35 -16.46 6.48 17.15
N LYS A 36 -15.35 7.16 17.47
CA LYS A 36 -15.31 8.23 18.48
C LYS A 36 -16.13 9.45 18.05
N ILE A 37 -16.09 9.79 16.76
CA ILE A 37 -16.90 10.88 16.19
C ILE A 37 -18.39 10.53 16.30
N ALA A 38 -18.78 9.30 15.98
CA ALA A 38 -20.17 8.85 16.10
C ALA A 38 -20.67 8.95 17.55
N GLU A 39 -19.86 8.55 18.53
CA GLU A 39 -20.17 8.67 19.96
C GLU A 39 -20.40 10.13 20.39
N LEU A 40 -19.53 11.05 19.92
CA LEU A 40 -19.60 12.48 20.22
C LEU A 40 -20.74 13.21 19.50
N SER A 41 -21.18 12.70 18.34
CA SER A 41 -22.19 13.34 17.50
C SER A 41 -23.54 13.54 18.22
N SER A 42 -23.87 12.66 19.17
CA SER A 42 -25.09 12.73 19.96
C SER A 42 -25.15 13.94 20.91
N PHE A 43 -24.00 14.55 21.20
CA PHE A 43 -23.90 15.66 22.16
C PHE A 43 -23.90 17.04 21.49
N TRP A 44 -23.68 17.12 20.18
CA TRP A 44 -23.43 18.40 19.50
C TRP A 44 -24.71 18.83 18.77
N SER A 45 -25.36 19.86 19.31
CA SER A 45 -26.56 20.49 18.72
C SER A 45 -26.34 21.98 18.48
N GLY A 46 -27.16 22.60 17.62
CA GLY A 46 -27.05 24.02 17.27
C GLY A 46 -25.85 24.33 16.35
N ASP A 47 -25.30 25.53 16.45
CA ASP A 47 -24.22 26.01 15.55
C ASP A 47 -22.95 25.14 15.59
N ALA A 48 -22.67 24.48 16.71
CA ALA A 48 -21.55 23.55 16.85
C ALA A 48 -21.70 22.30 15.95
N ALA A 49 -22.93 21.91 15.61
CA ALA A 49 -23.18 20.78 14.71
C ALA A 49 -22.72 21.09 13.28
N ASN A 50 -22.84 22.34 12.82
CA ASN A 50 -22.41 22.72 11.47
C ASN A 50 -20.90 22.65 11.29
N SER A 51 -20.13 23.21 12.23
CA SER A 51 -18.67 23.13 12.20
C SER A 51 -18.16 21.70 12.30
N PHE A 52 -18.86 20.84 13.04
CA PHE A 52 -18.53 19.41 13.14
C PHE A 52 -18.83 18.64 11.88
N ASN A 53 -19.98 18.87 11.26
CA ASN A 53 -20.31 18.26 9.98
C ASN A 53 -19.24 18.60 8.93
N MET A 54 -18.80 19.87 8.89
CA MET A 54 -17.68 20.27 8.02
C MET A 54 -16.37 19.55 8.36
N LEU A 55 -16.02 19.43 9.64
CA LEU A 55 -14.83 18.69 10.07
C LEU A 55 -14.90 17.22 9.66
N MET A 56 -16.07 16.59 9.83
CA MET A 56 -16.29 15.19 9.49
C MET A 56 -16.20 14.94 7.99
N THR A 57 -16.77 15.82 7.16
CA THR A 57 -16.61 15.74 5.70
C THR A 57 -15.15 15.85 5.29
N ASN A 58 -14.42 16.84 5.80
CA ASN A 58 -12.99 17.00 5.53
C ASN A 58 -12.16 15.79 6.01
N TRP A 59 -12.52 15.23 7.16
CA TRP A 59 -11.90 14.03 7.70
C TRP A 59 -12.09 12.83 6.78
N GLN A 60 -13.32 12.56 6.37
CA GLN A 60 -13.67 11.46 5.46
C GLN A 60 -12.98 11.58 4.10
N GLU A 61 -12.91 12.79 3.55
CA GLU A 61 -12.17 13.06 2.31
C GLU A 61 -10.68 12.72 2.45
N LYS A 62 -10.04 13.20 3.52
CA LYS A 62 -8.61 12.94 3.77
C LYS A 62 -8.33 11.46 4.05
N ALA A 63 -9.19 10.80 4.81
CA ALA A 63 -9.11 9.37 5.10
C ALA A 63 -9.22 8.53 3.81
N THR A 64 -10.17 8.88 2.93
CA THR A 64 -10.35 8.24 1.63
C THR A 64 -9.13 8.45 0.72
N ALA A 65 -8.61 9.68 0.67
CA ALA A 65 -7.42 10.00 -0.13
C ALA A 65 -6.18 9.23 0.36
N LEU A 66 -5.98 9.14 1.68
CA LEU A 66 -4.88 8.38 2.26
C LEU A 66 -4.97 6.89 1.92
N ASN A 67 -6.16 6.29 2.05
CA ASN A 67 -6.39 4.90 1.68
C ASN A 67 -6.09 4.63 0.20
N ARG A 68 -6.46 5.57 -0.68
CA ARG A 68 -6.13 5.47 -2.11
C ARG A 68 -4.62 5.44 -2.35
N ILE A 69 -3.87 6.38 -1.77
CA ILE A 69 -2.41 6.45 -1.92
C ILE A 69 -1.74 5.14 -1.44
N LEU A 70 -2.21 4.57 -0.34
CA LEU A 70 -1.66 3.32 0.19
C LEU A 70 -1.95 2.12 -0.71
N ASN A 71 -3.14 2.06 -1.32
CA ASN A 71 -3.47 1.04 -2.32
C ASN A 71 -2.60 1.19 -3.56
N ASP A 72 -2.45 2.42 -4.08
CA ASP A 72 -1.62 2.70 -5.26
C ASP A 72 -0.14 2.32 -5.01
N LEU A 73 0.36 2.59 -3.80
CA LEU A 73 1.71 2.19 -3.40
C LEU A 73 1.89 0.66 -3.36
N ARG A 74 0.93 -0.06 -2.76
CA ARG A 74 0.92 -1.52 -2.75
C ARG A 74 0.91 -2.09 -4.17
N ASP A 75 0.04 -1.57 -5.03
CA ASP A 75 -0.11 -2.05 -6.40
C ASP A 75 1.17 -1.78 -7.21
N SER A 76 1.82 -0.64 -6.98
CA SER A 76 3.12 -0.32 -7.58
C SER A 76 4.23 -1.27 -7.13
N LEU A 77 4.29 -1.60 -5.83
CA LEU A 77 5.29 -2.52 -5.28
C LEU A 77 5.08 -3.96 -5.77
N THR A 78 3.84 -4.44 -5.76
CA THR A 78 3.50 -5.78 -6.24
C THR A 78 3.70 -5.91 -7.75
N GLY A 79 3.36 -4.86 -8.53
CA GLY A 79 3.66 -4.79 -9.96
C GLY A 79 5.16 -4.84 -10.23
N THR A 80 5.96 -4.04 -9.50
CA THR A 80 7.42 -4.03 -9.64
C THR A 80 8.03 -5.39 -9.33
N ALA A 81 7.60 -6.05 -8.25
CA ALA A 81 8.08 -7.38 -7.88
C ALA A 81 7.77 -8.43 -8.97
N LYS A 82 6.55 -8.38 -9.54
CA LYS A 82 6.14 -9.27 -10.63
C LYS A 82 6.95 -9.05 -11.91
N ASP A 83 7.19 -7.79 -12.27
CA ASP A 83 7.96 -7.44 -13.47
C ASP A 83 9.44 -7.86 -13.31
N GLN A 84 10.00 -7.75 -12.10
CA GLN A 84 11.34 -8.26 -11.82
C GLN A 84 11.41 -9.78 -11.96
N ALA A 85 10.49 -10.53 -11.35
CA ALA A 85 10.45 -11.98 -11.46
C ALA A 85 10.33 -12.46 -12.93
N ALA A 86 9.48 -11.80 -13.73
CA ALA A 86 9.34 -12.13 -15.15
C ALA A 86 10.62 -11.86 -15.95
N ASN A 87 11.31 -10.74 -15.69
CA ASN A 87 12.58 -10.41 -16.33
C ASN A 87 13.69 -11.40 -15.94
N GLU A 88 13.66 -11.94 -14.72
CA GLU A 88 14.61 -12.97 -14.26
C GLU A 88 14.40 -14.31 -14.96
N GLU A 89 13.17 -14.80 -15.04
CA GLU A 89 12.85 -16.04 -15.76
C GLU A 89 13.29 -15.94 -17.23
N GLU A 90 13.03 -14.81 -17.89
CA GLU A 90 13.45 -14.58 -19.27
C GLU A 90 14.98 -14.54 -19.40
N SER A 91 15.68 -13.89 -18.45
CA SER A 91 17.14 -13.81 -18.43
C SER A 91 17.78 -15.18 -18.22
N GLN A 92 17.30 -15.97 -17.26
CA GLN A 92 17.77 -17.34 -17.02
C GLN A 92 17.54 -18.23 -18.24
N SER A 93 16.35 -18.16 -18.85
CA SER A 93 16.03 -18.90 -20.06
C SER A 93 16.97 -18.55 -21.22
N ARG A 94 17.30 -17.25 -21.39
CA ARG A 94 18.28 -16.78 -22.39
C ARG A 94 19.68 -17.32 -22.10
N THR A 95 20.14 -17.29 -20.85
CA THR A 95 21.45 -17.83 -20.46
C THR A 95 21.54 -19.33 -20.73
N LEU A 96 20.51 -20.10 -20.34
CA LEU A 96 20.46 -21.55 -20.58
C LEU A 96 20.50 -21.89 -22.07
N LYS A 97 19.78 -21.14 -22.91
CA LYS A 97 19.81 -21.30 -24.37
C LYS A 97 21.20 -21.00 -24.94
N LEU A 98 21.88 -19.97 -24.45
CA LEU A 98 23.23 -19.63 -24.90
C LEU A 98 24.23 -20.73 -24.51
N ASP A 99 24.15 -21.24 -23.28
CA ASP A 99 25.04 -22.32 -22.81
C ASP A 99 24.83 -23.61 -23.60
N ALA A 100 23.59 -23.89 -24.01
CA ALA A 100 23.25 -25.03 -24.86
C ALA A 100 23.76 -24.91 -26.31
N LEU A 101 23.94 -23.68 -26.82
CA LEU A 101 24.48 -23.44 -28.17
C LEU A 101 26.02 -23.45 -28.22
N LEU A 102 26.67 -23.30 -27.07
CA LEU A 102 28.13 -23.26 -26.93
C LEU A 102 28.75 -24.62 -26.55
N ARG A 103 27.93 -25.67 -26.44
CA ARG A 103 28.35 -27.07 -26.21
C ARG A 103 28.08 -27.92 -27.43
#